data_AF-A0A3D1BAD6-F1
#
_entry.id   AF-A0A3D1BAD6-F1
#
_cell.length_a   1.000
_cell.length_b   1.000
_cell.length_c   1.000
_cell.angle_alpha   90.00
_cell.angle_beta   90.00
_cell.angle_gamma   90.00
#
_symmetry.space_group_name_H-M   'P 1'
#
loop_
_entity.id
_entity.type
_entity.pdbx_description
1 polymer ?
#
loop_
_entity_poly.entity_id
_entity_poly.type
_entity_poly.pdbx_seq_one_letter_code
_entity_poly.pdbx_strand_id
1 'polypeptide(L)'
;MRKLVLSALLVTASLFGFSVSAAEFQAGKEYVELKNPVPVAEQDKIEVVELFWYGCPHCYQFEPVINPWIKQLPDDVDFKRIPAMFGGVWNTHGQMFLALESMGVEQKVHDAV
;
A
#
# COMPACT_ATOMS: atom_id res chain seq x y z
N MET A 1 -27.14 42.69 13.70
CA MET A 1 -26.05 42.98 12.73
C MET A 1 -24.87 42.00 12.82
N ARG A 2 -24.24 41.75 13.98
CA ARG A 2 -23.14 40.75 14.11
C ARG A 2 -23.46 39.34 13.58
N LYS A 3 -24.66 38.80 13.88
CA LYS A 3 -25.07 37.46 13.41
C LYS A 3 -25.26 37.38 11.89
N LEU A 4 -25.76 38.46 11.26
CA LEU A 4 -25.94 38.53 9.81
C LEU A 4 -24.59 38.63 9.07
N VAL A 5 -23.62 39.35 9.65
CA VAL A 5 -22.24 39.43 9.12
C VAL A 5 -21.53 38.07 9.24
N LEU A 6 -21.69 37.36 10.36
CA LEU A 6 -21.14 36.01 10.56
C LEU A 6 -21.74 34.99 9.60
N SER A 7 -23.05 35.01 9.36
CA SER A 7 -23.70 34.14 8.39
C SER A 7 -23.27 34.44 6.95
N ALA A 8 -23.10 35.71 6.58
CA ALA A 8 -22.62 36.10 5.26
C ALA A 8 -21.17 35.65 5.01
N LEU A 9 -20.31 35.68 6.03
CA LEU A 9 -18.92 35.19 5.97
C LEU A 9 -18.82 33.68 5.80
N LEU A 10 -19.72 32.91 6.42
CA LEU A 10 -19.76 31.44 6.26
C LEU A 10 -20.22 31.03 4.86
N VAL A 11 -21.21 31.73 4.29
CA VAL A 11 -21.71 31.45 2.94
C VAL A 11 -20.68 31.77 1.86
N THR A 12 -19.92 32.86 2.00
CA THR A 12 -18.83 33.18 1.06
C THR A 12 -17.66 32.20 1.16
N ALA A 13 -17.33 31.67 2.34
CA ALA A 13 -16.29 30.66 2.50
C ALA A 13 -16.64 29.34 1.78
N SER A 14 -17.92 28.94 1.74
CA SER A 14 -18.38 27.75 0.99
C SER A 14 -18.37 27.92 -0.54
N LEU A 15 -18.25 29.14 -1.06
CA LEU A 15 -18.09 29.41 -2.50
C LEU A 15 -16.63 29.36 -2.95
N PHE A 16 -15.66 29.44 -2.02
CA PHE A 16 -14.26 29.14 -2.27
C PHE A 16 -14.03 27.65 -2.07
N GLY A 17 -14.44 26.85 -3.05
CA GLY A 17 -14.06 25.45 -3.11
C GLY A 17 -12.54 25.32 -3.09
N PHE A 18 -12.00 24.58 -2.14
CA PHE A 18 -10.60 24.17 -2.18
C PHE A 18 -10.42 23.28 -3.42
N SER A 19 -9.73 23.80 -4.44
CA SER A 19 -9.23 22.98 -5.52
C SER A 19 -8.19 22.02 -4.95
N VAL A 20 -8.59 20.79 -4.65
CA VAL A 20 -7.65 19.71 -4.38
C VAL A 20 -6.93 19.43 -5.69
N SER A 21 -5.68 19.88 -5.78
CA SER A 21 -4.78 19.46 -6.84
C SER A 21 -4.35 18.03 -6.53
N ALA A 22 -4.97 17.06 -7.20
CA ALA A 22 -4.43 15.71 -7.22
C ALA A 22 -3.03 15.76 -7.87
N ALA A 23 -2.06 15.05 -7.30
CA ALA A 23 -0.81 14.82 -8.00
C ALA A 23 -1.11 13.99 -9.25
N GLU A 24 -0.78 14.51 -10.44
CA GLU A 24 -0.85 13.71 -11.66
C GLU A 24 0.32 12.74 -11.68
N PHE A 25 0.03 11.44 -11.60
CA PHE A 25 1.01 10.38 -11.79
C PHE A 25 1.13 10.04 -13.28
N GLN A 26 2.37 9.86 -13.75
CA GLN A 26 2.66 9.62 -15.16
C GLN A 26 3.24 8.21 -15.33
N ALA A 27 2.64 7.44 -16.24
CA ALA A 27 3.16 6.14 -16.65
C ALA A 27 4.58 6.31 -17.23
N GLY A 28 5.49 5.42 -16.84
CA GLY A 28 6.90 5.47 -17.18
C GLY A 28 7.76 6.36 -16.27
N LYS A 29 7.15 7.07 -15.30
CA LYS A 29 7.88 7.88 -14.32
C LYS A 29 7.64 7.40 -12.89
N GLU A 30 6.42 7.53 -12.37
CA GLU A 30 6.10 7.08 -11.01
C GLU A 30 5.68 5.61 -10.96
N TYR A 31 5.13 5.07 -12.05
CA TYR A 31 4.76 3.65 -12.19
C TYR A 31 4.98 3.16 -13.62
N VAL A 32 5.01 1.84 -13.81
CA VAL A 32 5.12 1.20 -15.12
C VAL A 32 3.90 0.30 -15.32
N GLU A 33 3.18 0.51 -16.43
CA GLU A 33 2.13 -0.42 -16.86
C GLU A 33 2.79 -1.66 -17.51
N LEU A 34 2.43 -2.84 -17.01
CA LEU A 34 2.93 -4.09 -17.58
C LEU A 34 2.25 -4.34 -18.94
N LYS A 35 3.07 -4.60 -19.98
CA LYS A 35 2.56 -4.93 -21.32
C LYS A 35 1.66 -6.17 -21.33
N ASN A 36 1.95 -7.12 -20.44
CA ASN A 36 1.19 -8.35 -20.25
C ASN A 36 0.76 -8.41 -18.78
N PRO A 37 -0.52 -8.12 -18.47
CA PRO A 37 -1.03 -8.24 -17.11
C PRO A 37 -0.89 -9.67 -16.57
N VAL A 38 -0.59 -9.79 -15.29
CA VAL A 38 -0.56 -11.07 -14.59
C VAL A 38 -1.96 -11.33 -14.01
N PRO A 39 -2.51 -12.56 -14.14
CA PRO A 39 -3.77 -12.89 -13.48
C PRO A 39 -3.66 -12.74 -11.96
N VAL A 40 -4.66 -12.08 -11.37
CA VAL A 40 -4.80 -11.92 -9.92
C VAL A 40 -5.39 -13.18 -9.28
N ALA A 41 -5.20 -13.37 -7.97
CA ALA A 41 -5.76 -14.55 -7.30
C ALA A 41 -7.28 -14.46 -7.07
N GLU A 42 -7.80 -13.25 -6.80
CA GLU A 42 -9.23 -12.98 -6.60
C GLU A 42 -9.72 -11.99 -7.66
N GLN A 43 -10.59 -12.43 -8.56
CA GLN A 43 -11.02 -11.64 -9.74
C GLN A 43 -11.86 -10.41 -9.39
N ASP A 44 -12.55 -10.43 -8.24
CA ASP A 44 -13.45 -9.37 -7.79
C ASP A 44 -12.77 -8.34 -6.86
N LYS A 45 -11.45 -8.45 -6.66
CA LYS A 45 -10.69 -7.54 -5.80
C LYS A 45 -9.51 -6.90 -6.53
N ILE A 46 -9.12 -5.72 -6.04
CA ILE A 46 -7.91 -5.02 -6.45
C ILE A 46 -6.73 -5.65 -5.71
N GLU A 47 -5.92 -6.42 -6.42
CA GLU A 47 -4.72 -7.04 -5.85
C GLU A 47 -3.56 -6.03 -5.75
N VAL A 48 -2.99 -5.90 -4.56
CA VAL A 48 -1.76 -5.12 -4.31
C VAL A 48 -0.69 -6.05 -3.77
N VAL A 49 0.41 -6.19 -4.53
CA VAL A 49 1.51 -7.07 -4.18
C VAL A 49 2.74 -6.26 -3.77
N GLU A 50 3.28 -6.55 -2.59
CA GLU A 50 4.63 -6.16 -2.20
C GLU A 50 5.59 -7.34 -2.43
N LEU A 51 6.63 -7.11 -3.23
CA LEU A 51 7.78 -8.01 -3.28
C LEU A 51 8.84 -7.54 -2.28
N PHE A 52 9.18 -8.39 -1.31
CA PHE A 52 10.14 -8.04 -0.26
C PHE A 52 11.22 -9.11 -0.07
N TRP A 53 12.28 -8.77 0.65
CA TRP A 53 13.26 -9.73 1.16
C TRP A 53 13.69 -9.33 2.56
N TYR A 54 13.77 -10.27 3.51
CA TYR A 54 14.20 -9.96 4.89
C TYR A 54 15.61 -9.33 4.98
N GLY A 55 16.48 -9.56 4.00
CA GLY A 55 17.81 -8.93 3.96
C GLY A 55 17.85 -7.55 3.30
N CYS A 56 16.71 -7.03 2.83
CA CYS A 56 16.61 -5.76 2.11
C CYS A 56 16.43 -4.60 3.11
N PRO A 57 17.41 -3.69 3.25
CA PRO A 57 17.32 -2.59 4.22
C PRO A 57 16.19 -1.61 3.90
N HIS A 58 15.89 -1.37 2.63
CA HIS A 58 14.78 -0.48 2.24
C HIS A 58 13.41 -1.08 2.52
N CYS A 59 13.28 -2.40 2.39
CA CYS A 59 12.06 -3.13 2.72
C CYS A 59 11.79 -3.02 4.23
N TYR A 60 12.81 -3.25 5.05
CA TYR A 60 12.73 -3.07 6.51
C TYR A 60 12.38 -1.62 6.91
N GLN A 61 12.96 -0.62 6.23
CA GLN A 61 12.62 0.79 6.46
C GLN A 61 11.19 1.15 6.03
N PHE A 62 10.60 0.39 5.11
CA PHE A 62 9.27 0.65 4.58
C PHE A 62 8.16 0.02 5.44
N GLU A 63 8.44 -1.05 6.17
CA GLU A 63 7.49 -1.73 7.06
C GLU A 63 6.72 -0.80 8.03
N PRO A 64 7.35 0.19 8.70
CA PRO A 64 6.63 1.15 9.54
C PRO A 64 5.67 2.07 8.77
N VAL A 65 5.84 2.21 7.45
CA VAL A 65 5.01 3.02 6.57
C VAL A 65 3.87 2.18 5.98
N ILE A 66 4.17 0.97 5.49
CA ILE A 66 3.18 0.13 4.81
C ILE A 66 2.21 -0.55 5.78
N ASN A 67 2.66 -0.99 6.97
CA ASN A 67 1.80 -1.70 7.93
C ASN A 67 0.58 -0.88 8.42
N PRO A 68 0.72 0.41 8.77
CA PRO A 68 -0.44 1.24 9.10
C PRO A 68 -1.40 1.43 7.93
N TRP A 69 -0.89 1.46 6.70
CA TRP A 69 -1.69 1.60 5.48
C TRP A 69 -2.49 0.32 5.19
N ILE A 70 -1.87 -0.86 5.31
CA ILE A 70 -2.56 -2.16 5.15
C ILE A 70 -3.78 -2.27 6.07
N LYS A 71 -3.67 -1.78 7.32
CA LYS A 71 -4.76 -1.81 8.31
C LYS A 71 -5.95 -0.89 7.97
N GLN A 72 -5.80 -0.02 6.98
CA GLN A 72 -6.81 0.96 6.55
C GLN A 72 -7.39 0.64 5.17
N LEU A 73 -7.01 -0.51 4.59
CA LEU A 73 -7.48 -0.89 3.26
C LEU A 73 -9.00 -1.09 3.24
N PRO A 74 -9.67 -0.65 2.17
CA PRO A 74 -11.08 -0.96 1.95
C PRO A 74 -11.27 -2.45 1.60
N ASP A 75 -12.51 -2.94 1.73
CA ASP A 75 -12.85 -4.36 1.56
C ASP A 75 -12.65 -4.89 0.13
N ASP A 76 -12.54 -4.00 -0.86
CA ASP A 76 -12.30 -4.32 -2.27
C ASP A 76 -10.81 -4.45 -2.63
N VAL A 77 -9.90 -4.26 -1.67
CA VAL A 77 -8.45 -4.40 -1.87
C VAL A 77 -7.92 -5.64 -1.15
N ASP A 78 -7.15 -6.45 -1.89
CA ASP A 78 -6.46 -7.64 -1.38
C ASP A 78 -4.95 -7.40 -1.39
N PHE A 79 -4.36 -7.23 -0.21
CA PHE A 79 -2.92 -7.01 -0.07
C PHE A 79 -2.17 -8.32 0.18
N LYS A 80 -1.08 -8.54 -0.57
CA LYS A 80 -0.22 -9.72 -0.46
C LYS A 80 1.25 -9.35 -0.34
N ARG A 81 1.94 -10.05 0.54
CA ARG A 81 3.41 -10.07 0.57
C ARG A 81 3.91 -11.30 -0.14
N ILE A 82 4.79 -11.10 -1.12
CA ILE A 82 5.44 -12.18 -1.85
C ILE A 82 6.95 -12.05 -1.65
N PRO A 83 7.66 -13.08 -1.17
CA PRO A 83 9.10 -12.99 -1.03
C PRO A 83 9.76 -12.98 -2.41
N ALA A 84 10.71 -12.07 -2.63
CA ALA A 84 11.52 -12.04 -3.84
C ALA A 84 12.47 -13.26 -3.87
N MET A 85 12.20 -14.22 -4.76
CA MET A 85 12.98 -15.46 -4.91
C MET A 85 14.02 -15.37 -6.03
N PHE A 86 15.01 -14.49 -5.88
CA PHE A 86 16.07 -14.24 -6.89
C PHE A 86 17.31 -15.15 -6.78
N GLY A 87 17.24 -16.23 -6.00
CA GLY A 87 18.29 -17.23 -5.84
C GLY A 87 19.12 -17.07 -4.56
N GLY A 88 19.88 -18.13 -4.22
CA GLY A 88 20.76 -18.15 -3.05
C GLY A 88 20.00 -17.88 -1.73
N VAL A 89 20.54 -16.99 -0.90
CA VAL A 89 19.96 -16.64 0.41
C VAL A 89 18.56 -16.01 0.31
N TRP A 90 18.22 -15.39 -0.82
CA TRP A 90 16.89 -14.81 -1.04
C TRP A 90 15.83 -15.91 -1.04
N ASN A 91 16.12 -17.04 -1.72
CA ASN A 91 15.22 -18.18 -1.73
C ASN A 91 15.12 -18.84 -0.36
N THR A 92 16.22 -18.91 0.39
CA THR A 92 16.20 -19.43 1.76
C THR A 92 15.28 -18.59 2.65
N HIS A 93 15.40 -17.27 2.61
CA HIS A 93 14.53 -16.36 3.37
C HIS A 93 13.09 -16.37 2.86
N GLY A 94 12.88 -16.50 1.55
CA GLY A 94 11.55 -16.60 0.97
C GLY A 94 10.84 -17.89 1.34
N GLN A 95 11.54 -19.03 1.30
CA GLN A 95 11.01 -20.30 1.76
C GLN A 95 10.69 -20.27 3.25
N MET A 96 11.51 -19.60 4.07
CA MET A 96 11.19 -19.36 5.49
C MET A 96 9.89 -18.56 5.63
N PHE A 97 9.70 -17.47 4.87
CA PHE A 97 8.46 -16.70 4.90
C PHE A 97 7.24 -17.56 4.56
N LEU A 98 7.28 -18.31 3.46
CA LEU A 98 6.16 -19.17 3.05
C LEU A 98 5.88 -20.28 4.07
N ALA A 99 6.90 -20.81 4.74
CA ALA A 99 6.70 -21.76 5.83
C ALA A 99 5.96 -21.13 7.01
N LEU A 100 6.30 -19.89 7.38
CA LEU A 100 5.63 -19.15 8.45
C LEU A 100 4.19 -18.77 8.07
N GLU A 101 3.95 -18.44 6.81
CA GLU A 101 2.62 -18.16 6.26
C GLU A 101 1.73 -19.40 6.33
N SER A 102 2.25 -20.56 5.90
CA SER A 102 1.54 -21.84 6.02
C SER A 102 1.24 -22.23 7.47
N MET A 103 1.97 -21.66 8.44
CA MET A 103 1.74 -21.86 9.87
C MET A 103 0.82 -20.80 10.49
N GLY A 104 0.47 -19.73 9.77
CA GLY A 104 -0.33 -18.60 10.27
C GLY A 104 0.38 -17.76 11.33
N VAL A 105 1.70 -17.67 11.28
CA VAL A 105 2.53 -16.91 12.24
C VAL A 105 3.45 -15.88 11.57
N GLU A 106 3.32 -15.70 10.26
CA GLU A 106 4.13 -14.82 9.44
C GLU A 106 4.14 -13.38 9.93
N GLN A 107 2.98 -12.79 10.23
CA GLN A 107 2.92 -11.40 10.69
C GLN A 107 3.70 -11.19 12.00
N LYS A 108 3.54 -12.11 12.96
CA LYS A 108 4.24 -12.03 14.25
C LYS A 108 5.76 -12.11 14.08
N VAL A 109 6.22 -12.97 13.17
CA VAL A 109 7.65 -13.10 12.91
C VAL A 109 8.16 -11.92 12.10
N HIS A 110 7.41 -11.47 11.09
CA HIS A 110 7.75 -10.35 10.24
C HIS A 110 7.95 -9.05 11.03
N ASP A 111 7.09 -8.78 12.02
CA ASP A 111 7.21 -7.63 12.91
C ASP A 111 8.43 -7.70 13.87
N ALA A 112 9.02 -8.89 14.03
CA ALA A 112 10.09 -9.15 15.00
C ALA A 112 11.51 -9.17 14.39
N VAL A 113 11.63 -9.16 13.06
CA VAL A 113 12.90 -9.12 12.31
C VAL A 113 13.09 -7.78 11.62
#